data_AF-A0A7J8YCH8-F1
#
_entry.id   AF-A0A7J8YCH8-F1
#
_cell.length_a   1.000
_cell.length_b   1.000
_cell.length_c   1.000
_cell.angle_alpha   90.00
_cell.angle_beta   90.00
_cell.angle_gamma   90.00
#
_symmetry.space_group_name_H-M   'P 1'
#
loop_
_entity.id
_entity.type
_entity.pdbx_description
1 polymer ?
#
loop_
_entity_poly.entity_id
_entity_poly.type
_entity_poly.pdbx_seq_one_letter_code
_entity_poly.pdbx_strand_id
1 'polypeptide(L)'
;AALSNTGIPKVDVAADATSDEQPEVNISDEEFLQFDTSGIPVIVTLTKVGRHYIVDATSEEESQMSSAVSISVNRKGHICGLTKRGGVGLDPSIILDMISVAKHVSEQLINKLDSEIAAAEASEEES
;
A
#
# COMPACT_ATOMS: atom_id res chain seq x y z
N ALA A 1 -4.97 0.06 -4.97
CA ALA A 1 -5.52 -0.18 -6.31
C ALA A 1 -6.11 -1.59 -6.38
N ALA A 2 -5.36 -2.64 -6.74
CA ALA A 2 -5.92 -3.99 -6.94
C ALA A 2 -6.72 -4.53 -5.75
N LEU A 3 -6.24 -4.35 -4.52
CA LEU A 3 -6.94 -4.76 -3.31
C LEU A 3 -8.31 -4.06 -3.12
N SER A 4 -8.45 -2.82 -3.59
CA SER A 4 -9.71 -2.07 -3.52
C SER A 4 -10.76 -2.64 -4.48
N ASN A 5 -10.30 -3.16 -5.63
CA ASN A 5 -11.14 -3.81 -6.63
C ASN A 5 -11.30 -5.34 -6.42
N THR A 6 -10.80 -5.88 -5.31
CA THR A 6 -10.87 -7.33 -5.08
C THR A 6 -12.21 -7.70 -4.44
N GLY A 7 -13.04 -8.44 -5.18
CA GLY A 7 -14.23 -9.09 -4.65
C GLY A 7 -13.92 -10.49 -4.12
N ILE A 8 -14.11 -10.71 -2.81
CA ILE A 8 -13.95 -12.01 -2.17
C ILE A 8 -15.31 -12.72 -2.22
N PRO A 9 -15.44 -13.93 -2.78
CA PRO A 9 -16.72 -14.62 -2.84
C PRO A 9 -17.24 -14.86 -1.41
N LYS A 10 -18.53 -14.62 -1.19
CA LYS A 10 -19.14 -14.91 0.11
C LYS A 10 -19.16 -16.41 0.35
N VAL A 11 -18.72 -16.81 1.54
CA VAL A 11 -18.66 -18.22 1.96
C VAL A 11 -19.41 -18.38 3.28
N ASP A 12 -20.39 -19.27 3.29
CA ASP A 12 -21.14 -19.67 4.47
C ASP A 12 -20.71 -21.10 4.87
N VAL A 13 -20.16 -21.23 6.08
CA VAL A 13 -19.70 -22.52 6.63
C VAL A 13 -20.71 -22.99 7.68
N ALA A 14 -21.37 -24.11 7.43
CA ALA A 14 -22.29 -24.71 8.41
C ALA A 14 -21.48 -25.42 9.50
N ALA A 15 -21.56 -24.93 10.74
CA ALA A 15 -20.79 -25.43 11.87
C ALA A 15 -21.41 -26.65 12.58
N ASP A 16 -22.56 -27.14 12.10
CA ASP A 16 -23.32 -28.20 12.76
C ASP A 16 -22.94 -29.59 12.22
N ALA A 17 -21.67 -29.96 12.37
CA ALA A 17 -21.23 -31.33 12.20
C ALA A 17 -20.88 -31.92 13.58
N THR A 18 -21.67 -32.91 14.03
CA THR A 18 -21.24 -33.84 15.07
C THR A 18 -19.88 -34.42 14.68
N SER A 19 -19.01 -34.67 15.68
CA SER A 19 -17.54 -34.69 15.63
C SER A 19 -16.79 -35.55 14.59
N ASP A 20 -17.45 -36.18 13.62
CA ASP A 20 -16.86 -37.00 12.56
C ASP A 20 -17.21 -36.54 11.12
N GLU A 21 -18.04 -35.51 10.91
CA GLU A 21 -18.38 -35.00 9.56
C GLU A 21 -17.60 -33.72 9.19
N GLN A 22 -17.18 -33.60 7.92
CA GLN A 22 -16.52 -32.40 7.43
C GLN A 22 -17.55 -31.26 7.31
N PRO A 23 -17.17 -30.01 7.69
CA PRO A 23 -18.08 -28.87 7.60
C PRO A 23 -18.50 -28.62 6.15
N GLU A 24 -19.79 -28.42 5.92
CA GLU A 24 -20.32 -28.03 4.62
C GLU A 24 -19.97 -26.57 4.32
N VAL A 25 -19.45 -26.32 3.11
CA VAL A 25 -19.02 -25.00 2.64
C VAL A 25 -19.90 -24.61 1.47
N ASN A 26 -20.71 -23.56 1.63
CA ASN A 26 -21.50 -22.97 0.57
C ASN A 26 -20.82 -21.70 0.07
N ILE A 27 -20.66 -21.56 -1.23
CA ILE A 27 -20.01 -20.42 -1.89
C ILE A 27 -21.07 -19.73 -2.75
N SER A 28 -21.17 -18.40 -2.66
CA SER A 28 -22.07 -17.61 -3.52
C SER A 28 -21.40 -17.27 -4.85
N ASP A 29 -22.14 -17.40 -5.94
CA ASP A 29 -21.71 -17.02 -7.30
C ASP A 29 -22.03 -15.55 -7.63
N GLU A 30 -22.88 -14.89 -6.84
CA GLU A 30 -23.38 -13.53 -7.11
C GLU A 30 -22.94 -12.51 -6.06
N GLU A 31 -22.67 -12.94 -4.82
CA GLU A 31 -22.31 -12.05 -3.72
C GLU A 31 -20.80 -12.03 -3.45
N PHE A 32 -20.22 -10.83 -3.53
CA PHE A 32 -18.83 -10.57 -3.18
C PHE A 32 -18.72 -9.63 -1.97
N LEU A 33 -17.75 -9.91 -1.11
CA LEU A 33 -17.33 -9.04 -0.01
C LEU A 33 -16.11 -8.24 -0.46
N GLN A 34 -16.16 -6.92 -0.26
CA GLN A 34 -15.03 -6.05 -0.53
C GLN A 34 -14.03 -6.10 0.62
N PHE A 35 -12.73 -6.13 0.28
CA PHE A 35 -11.66 -6.07 1.28
C PHE A 35 -11.56 -4.66 1.91
N ASP A 36 -11.41 -4.58 3.23
CA ASP A 36 -11.17 -3.30 3.91
C ASP A 36 -9.76 -2.78 3.60
N THR A 37 -9.70 -1.75 2.76
CA THR A 37 -8.44 -1.11 2.34
C THR A 37 -8.03 0.10 3.17
N SER A 38 -8.79 0.46 4.22
CA SER A 38 -8.56 1.67 5.02
C SER A 38 -7.19 1.72 5.71
N GLY A 39 -6.62 0.55 6.02
CA GLY A 39 -5.32 0.41 6.67
C GLY A 39 -4.13 0.27 5.72
N ILE A 40 -4.35 0.16 4.41
CA ILE A 40 -3.29 -0.13 3.45
C ILE A 40 -2.41 1.11 3.23
N PRO A 41 -1.09 1.01 3.43
CA PRO A 41 -0.19 2.14 3.22
C PRO A 41 0.23 2.28 1.75
N VAL A 42 0.61 3.51 1.38
CA VAL A 42 1.45 3.76 0.20
C VAL A 42 2.92 3.76 0.61
N ILE A 43 3.80 3.37 -0.30
CA ILE A 43 5.24 3.30 -0.06
C ILE A 43 5.90 4.40 -0.88
N VAL A 44 6.63 5.30 -0.21
CA VAL A 44 7.44 6.34 -0.85
C VAL A 44 8.91 6.00 -0.66
N THR A 45 9.67 5.99 -1.75
CA THR A 45 11.11 5.74 -1.71
C THR A 45 11.88 7.03 -1.93
N LEU A 46 12.78 7.34 -0.98
CA LEU A 46 13.69 8.48 -1.04
C LEU A 46 15.12 7.98 -1.24
N THR A 47 15.74 8.42 -2.33
CA THR A 47 17.05 7.97 -2.78
C THR A 47 18.09 9.05 -2.54
N LYS A 48 19.16 8.72 -1.82
CA LYS A 48 20.27 9.61 -1.49
C LYS A 48 21.28 9.64 -2.64
N VAL A 49 21.43 10.79 -3.28
CA VAL A 49 22.41 11.04 -4.36
C VAL A 49 23.29 12.22 -3.97
N GLY A 50 24.61 12.00 -3.87
CA GLY A 50 25.57 13.03 -3.48
C GLY A 50 25.25 13.69 -2.14
N ARG A 51 24.85 14.96 -2.13
CA ARG A 51 24.46 15.74 -0.92
C ARG A 51 22.95 15.85 -0.70
N HIS A 52 22.13 15.46 -1.66
CA HIS A 52 20.67 15.59 -1.59
C HIS A 52 20.02 14.22 -1.57
N TYR A 53 18.70 14.19 -1.39
CA TYR A 53 17.87 13.03 -1.67
C TYR A 53 16.73 13.45 -2.60
N ILE A 54 16.21 12.48 -3.33
CA ILE A 54 15.14 12.65 -4.30
C ILE A 54 14.05 11.61 -4.05
N VAL A 55 12.81 11.94 -4.36
CA VAL A 55 11.66 11.03 -4.24
C VAL A 55 11.44 10.36 -5.58
N ASP A 56 11.16 9.06 -5.57
CA ASP A 56 10.84 8.28 -6.79
C ASP A 56 11.93 8.39 -7.87
N ALA A 57 13.15 8.05 -7.47
CA ALA A 57 14.32 8.13 -8.33
C ALA A 57 14.19 7.26 -9.58
N THR A 58 14.60 7.79 -10.73
CA THR A 58 14.70 6.99 -11.95
C THR A 58 15.85 5.98 -11.85
N SER A 59 15.85 4.96 -12.71
CA SER A 59 16.94 3.98 -12.79
C SER A 59 18.33 4.61 -12.91
N GLU A 60 18.44 5.71 -13.67
CA GLU A 60 19.69 6.46 -13.84
C GLU A 60 20.13 7.12 -12.54
N GLU A 61 19.20 7.72 -11.80
CA GLU A 61 19.50 8.38 -10.53
C GLU A 61 19.81 7.36 -9.42
N GLU A 62 19.10 6.23 -9.41
CA GLU A 62 19.39 5.11 -8.53
C GLU A 62 20.77 4.50 -8.79
N SER A 63 21.25 4.50 -10.04
CA SER A 63 22.60 4.02 -10.35
C SER A 63 23.71 4.81 -9.64
N GLN A 64 23.41 6.05 -9.25
CA GLN A 64 24.32 6.95 -8.54
C GLN A 64 24.01 7.06 -7.05
N MET A 65 23.13 6.20 -6.52
CA MET A 65 22.72 6.29 -5.13
C MET A 65 23.79 5.78 -4.16
N SER A 66 23.86 6.40 -2.99
CA SER A 66 24.62 5.87 -1.86
C SER A 66 23.75 5.02 -0.94
N SER A 67 22.48 5.38 -0.79
CA SER A 67 21.47 4.73 0.06
C SER A 67 20.07 5.15 -0.38
N ALA A 68 19.06 4.37 -0.02
CA ALA A 68 17.67 4.77 -0.18
C ALA A 68 16.84 4.29 1.02
N VAL A 69 15.77 5.01 1.32
CA VAL A 69 14.83 4.69 2.39
C VAL A 69 13.44 4.61 1.80
N SER A 70 12.81 3.44 1.92
CA SER A 70 11.40 3.23 1.59
C SER A 70 10.57 3.35 2.86
N ILE A 71 9.56 4.20 2.84
CA ILE A 71 8.74 4.55 4.00
C ILE A 71 7.28 4.28 3.64
N SER A 72 6.63 3.44 4.42
CA SER A 72 5.22 3.09 4.23
C SER A 72 4.36 3.96 5.13
N VAL A 73 3.40 4.68 4.56
CA VAL A 73 2.50 5.59 5.29
C VAL A 73 1.05 5.27 4.95
N ASN A 74 0.20 5.11 5.97
CA ASN A 74 -1.24 4.90 5.77
C ASN A 74 -2.03 6.21 5.69
N ARG A 75 -3.33 6.10 5.39
CA ARG A 75 -4.29 7.23 5.34
C ARG A 75 -4.35 8.09 6.61
N LYS A 76 -3.97 7.53 7.77
CA LYS A 76 -3.95 8.27 9.05
C LYS A 76 -2.63 9.02 9.27
N GLY A 77 -1.69 8.96 8.31
CA GLY A 77 -0.35 9.52 8.44
C GLY A 77 0.58 8.73 9.37
N HIS A 78 0.20 7.51 9.75
CA HIS A 78 1.05 6.62 10.55
C HIS A 78 2.06 5.91 9.67
N ILE A 79 3.26 5.74 10.20
CA ILE A 79 4.33 4.98 9.55
C ILE A 79 4.09 3.50 9.83
N CYS A 80 3.85 2.72 8.78
CA CYS A 80 3.60 1.28 8.86
C CYS A 80 4.87 0.45 8.68
N GLY A 81 5.93 1.05 8.14
CA GLY A 81 7.19 0.37 7.87
C GLY A 81 8.25 1.32 7.34
N LEU A 82 9.52 0.95 7.57
CA LEU A 82 10.67 1.66 7.06
C LEU A 82 11.77 0.66 6.72
N THR A 83 12.29 0.75 5.49
CA THR A 83 13.37 -0.13 5.01
C THR A 83 14.47 0.72 4.39
N LYS A 84 15.70 0.58 4.90
CA LYS A 84 16.89 1.22 4.33
C LYS A 84 17.63 0.22 3.46
N ARG A 85 17.99 0.63 2.24
CA ARG A 85 18.86 -0.12 1.33
C ARG A 85 20.10 0.69 0.93
N GLY A 86 21.09 0.02 0.36
CA GLY A 86 22.39 0.61 -0.02
C GLY A 86 23.45 0.49 1.07
N GLY A 87 24.72 0.73 0.70
CA GLY A 87 25.88 0.41 1.54
C GLY A 87 26.31 1.51 2.51
N VAL A 88 25.90 2.76 2.29
CA VAL A 88 26.37 3.91 3.09
C VAL A 88 25.46 4.18 4.29
N GLY A 89 26.00 4.69 5.40
CA GLY A 89 25.19 5.13 6.53
C GLY A 89 24.36 6.38 6.18
N LEU A 90 23.23 6.56 6.88
CA LEU A 90 22.46 7.80 6.83
C LEU A 90 22.43 8.41 8.23
N ASP A 91 22.57 9.74 8.28
CA ASP A 91 22.39 10.46 9.53
C ASP A 91 20.92 10.36 9.97
N PRO A 92 20.64 10.06 11.26
CA PRO A 92 19.28 10.01 11.77
C PRO A 92 18.44 11.27 11.50
N SER A 93 19.05 12.45 11.48
CA SER A 93 18.36 13.71 11.17
C SER A 93 17.82 13.71 9.74
N ILE A 94 18.58 13.15 8.79
CA ILE A 94 18.16 13.02 7.39
C ILE A 94 17.00 12.04 7.29
N ILE A 95 17.01 10.96 8.08
CA ILE A 95 15.90 9.99 8.09
C ILE A 95 14.61 10.64 8.60
N LEU A 96 14.69 11.47 9.65
CA LEU A 96 13.54 12.21 10.17
C LEU A 96 12.97 13.21 9.16
N ASP A 97 13.86 13.86 8.40
CA ASP A 97 13.49 14.75 7.30
C ASP A 97 12.81 13.95 6.16
N MET A 98 13.41 12.83 5.75
CA MET A 98 12.82 11.92 4.76
C MET A 98 11.45 11.40 5.17
N ILE A 99 11.22 11.11 6.46
CA ILE A 99 9.91 10.72 7.00
C ILE A 99 8.89 11.84 6.82
N SER A 100 9.28 13.08 7.08
CA SER A 100 8.40 14.24 6.95
C SER A 100 8.00 14.46 5.49
N VAL A 101 8.96 14.35 4.57
CA VAL A 101 8.72 14.40 3.12
C VAL A 101 7.83 13.24 2.68
N ALA A 102 8.11 12.01 3.13
CA ALA A 102 7.32 10.83 2.77
C ALA A 102 5.85 10.98 3.20
N LYS A 103 5.58 11.49 4.40
CA LYS A 103 4.20 11.75 4.86
C LYS A 103 3.48 12.73 3.95
N HIS A 104 4.13 13.83 3.60
CA HIS A 104 3.54 14.84 2.73
C HIS A 104 3.24 14.32 1.33
N VAL A 105 4.18 13.60 0.71
CA VAL A 105 3.99 13.00 -0.62
C VAL A 105 2.92 11.91 -0.57
N SER A 106 2.91 11.10 0.49
CA SER A 106 1.96 10.00 0.67
C SER A 106 0.52 10.50 0.74
N GLU A 107 0.26 11.62 1.44
CA GLU A 107 -1.07 12.23 1.49
C GLU A 107 -1.58 12.59 0.09
N GLN A 108 -0.75 13.21 -0.74
CA GLN A 108 -1.11 13.57 -2.11
C GLN A 108 -1.35 12.32 -2.97
N LEU A 109 -0.49 11.32 -2.87
CA LEU A 109 -0.60 10.06 -3.62
C LEU A 109 -1.86 9.28 -3.24
N ILE A 110 -2.19 9.21 -1.95
CA ILE A 110 -3.40 8.56 -1.45
C ILE A 110 -4.63 9.25 -2.03
N ASN A 111 -4.74 10.58 -1.89
CA ASN A 111 -5.90 11.33 -2.39
C ASN A 111 -6.08 11.18 -3.90
N LYS A 112 -4.98 11.18 -4.66
CA LYS A 112 -5.03 10.96 -6.10
C LYS A 112 -5.46 9.53 -6.43
N LEU A 113 -4.88 8.53 -5.77
CA LEU A 113 -5.24 7.13 -5.95
C LEU A 113 -6.73 6.89 -5.66
N ASP A 114 -7.26 7.46 -4.58
CA ASP A 114 -8.67 7.33 -4.21
C ASP A 114 -9.59 7.95 -5.26
N SER A 115 -9.21 9.10 -5.81
CA SER A 115 -9.97 9.78 -6.86
C SER A 115 -10.02 8.94 -8.14
N GLU A 116 -8.90 8.32 -8.53
CA GLU A 116 -8.84 7.46 -9.72
C GLU A 116 -9.62 6.15 -9.52
N ILE A 117 -9.59 5.56 -8.32
CA ILE A 117 -10.39 4.36 -8.00
C ILE A 117 -11.88 4.68 -8.11
N ALA A 118 -12.35 5.76 -7.50
CA ALA A 118 -13.75 6.16 -7.56
C ALA A 118 -14.21 6.47 -8.99
N ALA A 119 -13.34 7.08 -9.81
CA ALA A 119 -13.64 7.34 -11.22
C ALA A 119 -13.76 6.05 -12.04
N ALA A 120 -12.93 5.03 -11.76
CA ALA A 120 -13.00 3.73 -12.41
C ALA A 120 -14.28 2.98 -12.03
N GLU A 121 -14.63 2.93 -10.74
CA GLU A 121 -15.85 2.28 -10.24
C GLU A 121 -17.12 2.88 -10.87
N ALA A 122 -17.21 4.21 -10.97
CA ALA A 122 -18.35 4.87 -11.62
C ALA A 122 -18.49 4.53 -13.12
N SER A 123 -17.37 4.32 -13.83
CA SER A 123 -17.41 3.95 -15.25
C SER A 123 -17.86 2.51 -15.50
N GLU A 124 -17.64 1.63 -14.53
CA GLU A 124 -18.11 0.23 -14.59
C GLU A 124 -19.61 0.13 -14.34
N GLU A 125 -20.21 1.00 -13.52
CA GLU A 125 -21.66 1.05 -13.29
C GLU A 125 -22.46 1.59 -14.49
N GLU A 126 -21.84 2.40 -15.36
CA GLU A 126 -22.47 2.98 -16.56
C GLU A 126 -22.39 2.09 -17.81
N SER A 127 -21.69 0.95 -17.75
CA SER A 127 -21.40 0.05 -18.88
C SER A 127 -22.28 -1.20 -18.88
#